data_AF-A0AAU2K0S0-F1
#
_entry.id   AF-A0AAU2K0S0-F1
#
_cell.length_a   1.000
_cell.length_b   1.000
_cell.length_c   1.000
_cell.angle_alpha   90.00
_cell.angle_beta   90.00
_cell.angle_gamma   90.00
#
_symmetry.space_group_name_H-M   'P 1'
#
loop_
_entity.id
_entity.type
_entity.pdbx_description
1 polymer ?
#
loop_
_entity_poly.entity_id
_entity_poly.type
_entity_poly.pdbx_seq_one_letter_code
_entity_poly.pdbx_strand_id
1 'polypeptide(L)'
;MRSDRVMLHDPGPARSGPKGGRPRRHRGVLTFAKPDTSHQPDVTAATDTTRYDKAETMAWSRMHPRLTHRGPWLEHAEEELPLLHDTLMRLMVERLPGESDPKPVWLWCSAPSAASAEVDRWWQSFLRRFDLEHTFG
;
A
#
# COMPACT_ATOMS: atom_id res chain seq x y z
N MET A 1 6.98 -2.44 -4.85
CA MET A 1 7.06 -3.53 -3.82
C MET A 1 7.01 -4.90 -4.49
N ARG A 2 7.46 -5.98 -3.83
CA ARG A 2 7.33 -7.35 -4.37
C ARG A 2 5.85 -7.80 -4.41
N SER A 3 5.52 -8.65 -5.38
CA SER A 3 4.13 -9.07 -5.69
C SER A 3 3.54 -10.10 -4.71
N ASP A 4 4.37 -10.77 -3.92
CA ASP A 4 3.97 -11.75 -2.91
C ASP A 4 3.65 -11.12 -1.54
N ARG A 5 3.78 -9.79 -1.43
CA ARG A 5 3.49 -9.07 -0.18
C ARG A 5 2.00 -9.09 0.15
N VAL A 6 1.78 -9.12 1.46
CA VAL A 6 0.47 -9.09 2.10
C VAL A 6 0.46 -7.95 3.11
N MET A 7 -0.57 -7.12 3.05
CA MET A 7 -0.85 -6.06 4.01
C MET A 7 -2.18 -6.34 4.70
N LEU A 8 -2.30 -5.91 5.95
CA LEU A 8 -3.46 -6.16 6.81
C LEU A 8 -4.16 -4.85 7.13
N HIS A 9 -5.49 -4.90 7.18
CA HIS A 9 -6.29 -3.81 7.72
C HIS A 9 -6.33 -3.84 9.24
N ASP A 10 -6.60 -2.68 9.83
CA ASP A 10 -6.96 -2.55 11.23
C ASP A 10 -8.17 -3.43 11.60
N PRO A 11 -8.23 -3.94 12.85
CA PRO A 11 -9.27 -4.84 13.34
C PRO A 11 -10.68 -4.23 13.34
N GLY A 12 -10.80 -2.92 13.08
CA GLY A 12 -12.01 -2.15 13.31
C GLY A 12 -12.26 -1.90 14.81
N PRO A 13 -13.39 -1.28 15.17
CA PRO A 13 -13.73 -1.04 16.56
C PRO A 13 -13.80 -2.35 17.36
N ALA A 14 -13.34 -2.30 18.61
CA ALA A 14 -13.31 -3.45 19.50
C ALA A 14 -14.74 -4.01 19.67
N ARG A 15 -14.93 -5.27 19.23
CA ARG A 15 -16.16 -6.02 19.47
C ARG A 15 -15.92 -6.95 20.66
N SER A 16 -16.01 -6.41 21.88
CA SER A 16 -15.97 -7.23 23.08
C SER A 16 -17.33 -7.88 23.29
N GLY A 17 -17.39 -9.21 23.19
CA GLY A 17 -18.56 -9.98 23.63
C GLY A 17 -18.60 -10.14 25.16
N PRO A 18 -19.72 -10.60 25.74
CA PRO A 18 -19.90 -10.73 27.20
C PRO A 18 -18.86 -11.60 27.90
N LYS A 19 -18.21 -12.52 27.15
CA LYS A 19 -17.20 -13.45 27.68
C LYS A 19 -15.79 -12.87 27.75
N GLY A 20 -15.54 -11.67 27.22
CA GLY A 20 -14.21 -11.09 27.13
C GLY A 20 -13.27 -11.88 26.20
N GLY A 21 -12.22 -11.22 25.70
CA GLY A 21 -11.20 -11.84 24.86
C GLY A 21 -10.18 -10.79 24.41
N ARG A 22 -8.96 -11.22 24.06
CA ARG A 22 -7.93 -10.31 23.55
C ARG A 22 -8.46 -9.62 22.28
N PRO A 23 -8.40 -8.27 22.20
CA PRO A 23 -8.82 -7.56 21.00
C PRO A 23 -8.12 -8.13 19.76
N ARG A 24 -8.88 -8.28 18.66
CA ARG A 24 -8.29 -8.61 17.36
C ARG A 24 -7.33 -7.47 16.97
N ARG A 25 -6.20 -7.79 16.33
CA ARG A 25 -5.20 -6.81 15.86
C ARG A 25 -5.12 -6.65 14.35
N HIS A 26 -5.72 -7.60 13.62
CA HIS A 26 -5.67 -7.65 12.16
C HIS A 26 -7.06 -8.04 11.65
N ARG A 27 -7.49 -7.38 10.57
CA ARG A 27 -8.70 -7.72 9.83
C ARG A 27 -8.35 -8.21 8.43
N GLY A 28 -9.02 -7.67 7.43
CA GLY A 28 -8.96 -8.08 6.04
C GLY A 28 -7.53 -8.08 5.53
N VAL A 29 -7.32 -8.93 4.54
CA VAL A 29 -6.03 -9.14 3.90
C VAL A 29 -6.07 -8.47 2.54
N LEU A 30 -5.03 -7.71 2.20
CA LEU A 30 -4.77 -7.24 0.85
C LEU A 30 -3.50 -7.92 0.34
N THR A 31 -3.69 -8.81 -0.62
CA THR A 31 -2.59 -9.53 -1.29
C THR A 31 -2.31 -8.86 -2.63
N PHE A 32 -1.05 -8.52 -2.89
CA PHE A 32 -0.71 -7.71 -4.07
C PHE A 32 -0.92 -8.47 -5.39
N ALA A 33 -0.90 -9.80 -5.33
CA ALA A 33 -1.21 -10.69 -6.44
C ALA A 33 -2.71 -10.78 -6.78
N LYS A 34 -3.61 -10.40 -5.86
CA LYS A 34 -5.07 -10.46 -6.04
C LYS A 34 -5.73 -9.24 -5.40
N PRO A 35 -5.51 -8.03 -5.92
CA PRO A 35 -6.02 -6.81 -5.30
C PRO A 35 -7.53 -6.66 -5.39
N ASP A 36 -8.16 -7.20 -6.42
CA ASP A 36 -9.59 -7.00 -6.70
C ASP A 36 -10.50 -7.69 -5.67
N THR A 37 -9.93 -8.54 -4.81
CA THR A 37 -10.65 -9.19 -3.70
C THR A 37 -10.58 -8.39 -2.40
N SER A 38 -9.91 -7.23 -2.41
CA SER A 38 -9.71 -6.40 -1.22
C SER A 38 -10.83 -5.39 -0.98
N HIS A 39 -10.77 -4.74 0.18
CA HIS A 39 -11.74 -3.72 0.59
C HIS A 39 -11.63 -2.45 -0.27
N GLN A 40 -12.69 -1.64 -0.26
CA GLN A 40 -12.75 -0.35 -0.96
C GLN A 40 -11.56 0.53 -0.54
N PRO A 41 -10.85 1.18 -1.49
CA PRO A 41 -9.79 2.13 -1.18
C PRO A 41 -10.35 3.39 -0.50
N ASP A 42 -9.55 3.99 0.38
CA ASP A 42 -9.89 5.25 1.07
C ASP A 42 -9.75 6.45 0.12
N VAL A 43 -8.83 6.36 -0.84
CA VAL A 43 -8.62 7.37 -1.88
C VAL A 43 -8.58 6.67 -3.24
N THR A 44 -9.34 7.20 -4.18
CA THR A 44 -9.22 6.88 -5.61
C THR A 44 -9.06 8.19 -6.38
N ALA A 45 -8.04 8.26 -7.23
CA ALA A 45 -7.75 9.41 -8.05
C ALA A 45 -7.34 8.97 -9.47
N ALA A 46 -7.63 9.81 -10.45
CA ALA A 46 -7.17 9.66 -11.81
C ALA A 46 -6.60 11.01 -12.27
N THR A 47 -5.43 10.98 -12.90
CA THR A 47 -4.75 12.18 -13.42
C THR A 47 -4.28 11.92 -14.84
N ASP A 48 -4.62 12.80 -15.76
CA ASP A 48 -4.08 12.75 -17.12
C ASP A 48 -2.63 13.20 -17.15
N THR A 49 -1.80 12.43 -17.84
CA THR A 49 -0.37 12.73 -18.01
C THR A 49 -0.02 12.74 -19.49
N THR A 50 0.96 13.55 -19.88
CA THR A 50 1.40 13.63 -21.28
C THR A 50 2.21 12.41 -21.72
N ARG A 51 2.87 11.72 -20.79
CA ARG A 51 3.83 10.63 -21.07
C ARG A 51 3.27 9.24 -20.84
N TYR A 52 2.37 9.08 -19.88
CA TYR A 52 1.80 7.79 -19.47
C TYR A 52 0.28 7.71 -19.70
N ASP A 53 -0.28 8.70 -20.39
CA ASP A 53 -1.71 8.95 -20.51
C ASP A 53 -2.36 8.99 -19.12
N LYS A 54 -3.51 8.35 -18.90
CA LYS A 54 -4.18 8.40 -17.60
C LYS A 54 -3.45 7.56 -16.56
N ALA A 55 -3.17 8.16 -15.40
CA ALA A 55 -2.65 7.50 -14.22
C ALA A 55 -3.76 7.35 -13.17
N GLU A 56 -4.17 6.11 -12.89
CA GLU A 56 -5.12 5.76 -11.85
C GLU A 56 -4.39 5.31 -10.59
N THR A 57 -4.75 5.90 -9.46
CA THR A 57 -4.20 5.53 -8.15
C THR A 57 -5.31 5.19 -7.17
N MET A 58 -5.17 4.04 -6.52
CA MET A 58 -5.98 3.64 -5.37
C MET A 58 -5.09 3.56 -4.15
N ALA A 59 -5.53 4.11 -3.02
CA ALA A 59 -4.78 4.08 -1.76
C ALA A 59 -5.63 3.58 -0.60
N TRP A 60 -4.98 2.80 0.27
CA TRP A 60 -5.51 2.29 1.52
C TRP A 60 -4.65 2.79 2.66
N SER A 61 -5.26 3.56 3.55
CA SER A 61 -4.66 4.10 4.76
C SER A 61 -4.61 3.06 5.86
N ARG A 62 -3.73 3.28 6.84
CA ARG A 62 -3.58 2.46 8.04
C ARG A 62 -3.43 0.96 7.76
N MET A 63 -2.76 0.62 6.66
CA MET A 63 -2.37 -0.74 6.34
C MET A 63 -1.09 -1.09 7.09
N HIS A 64 -0.93 -2.34 7.51
CA HIS A 64 0.28 -2.78 8.23
C HIS A 64 0.71 -4.19 7.84
N PRO A 65 2.02 -4.49 7.81
CA PRO A 65 2.50 -5.85 7.70
C PRO A 65 2.26 -6.61 9.01
N ARG A 66 2.22 -7.94 8.95
CA ARG A 66 2.37 -8.76 10.15
C ARG A 66 3.86 -8.85 10.51
N LEU A 67 4.22 -8.19 11.60
CA LEU A 67 5.56 -8.35 12.17
C LEU A 67 5.69 -9.70 12.87
N THR A 68 6.92 -10.20 12.88
CA THR A 68 7.35 -11.42 13.57
C THR A 68 8.66 -11.09 14.27
N HIS A 69 8.95 -11.75 15.40
CA HIS A 69 10.19 -11.59 16.18
C HIS A 69 11.41 -12.09 15.40
N ARG A 70 11.86 -11.26 14.45
CA ARG A 70 13.00 -11.51 13.54
C ARG A 70 13.65 -10.19 13.12
N GLY A 71 14.91 -10.27 12.73
CA GLY A 71 15.67 -9.09 12.29
C GLY A 71 15.66 -8.00 13.35
N PRO A 72 15.28 -6.75 13.03
CA PRO A 72 15.20 -5.66 14.00
C PRO A 72 14.23 -5.91 15.19
N TRP A 73 13.32 -6.87 15.07
CA TRP A 73 12.31 -7.19 16.09
C TRP A 73 12.68 -8.40 16.95
N LEU A 74 13.88 -8.97 16.80
CA LEU A 74 14.26 -10.21 17.50
C LEU A 74 14.34 -10.02 19.03
N GLU A 75 14.89 -8.89 19.47
CA GLU A 75 15.12 -8.58 20.89
C GLU A 75 14.06 -7.61 21.44
N HIS A 76 12.91 -7.50 20.77
CA HIS A 76 11.84 -6.64 21.25
C HIS A 76 11.27 -7.21 22.56
N ALA A 77 11.33 -6.43 23.63
CA ALA A 77 11.04 -6.90 24.98
C ALA A 77 9.58 -7.34 25.17
N GLU A 78 8.65 -6.74 24.43
CA GLU A 78 7.23 -7.10 24.47
C GLU A 78 6.95 -8.29 23.54
N GLU A 79 6.19 -9.27 24.03
CA GLU A 79 5.70 -10.37 23.19
C GLU A 79 4.87 -9.83 22.01
N GLU A 80 4.12 -8.75 22.24
CA GLU A 80 3.28 -8.09 21.26
C GLU A 80 4.07 -7.03 20.46
N LEU A 81 4.37 -7.33 19.19
CA LEU A 81 5.02 -6.35 18.30
C LEU A 81 4.07 -5.22 17.89
N PRO A 82 4.56 -3.99 17.68
CA PRO A 82 3.71 -2.85 17.31
C PRO A 82 3.03 -3.05 15.94
N LEU A 83 1.91 -2.35 15.73
CA LEU A 83 1.34 -2.21 14.40
C LEU A 83 1.93 -0.95 13.77
N LEU A 84 2.69 -1.13 12.68
CA LEU A 84 3.23 -0.03 11.92
C LEU A 84 2.24 0.35 10.84
N HIS A 85 1.44 1.39 11.12
CA HIS A 85 0.41 1.88 10.22
C HIS A 85 1.02 2.75 9.12
N ASP A 86 0.67 2.41 7.89
CA ASP A 86 1.21 3.03 6.69
C ASP A 86 0.13 3.16 5.61
N THR A 87 0.46 3.84 4.50
CA THR A 87 -0.39 3.91 3.31
C THR A 87 0.15 2.98 2.23
N LEU A 88 -0.72 2.13 1.72
CA LEU A 88 -0.47 1.31 0.54
C LEU A 88 -1.13 1.94 -0.69
N MET A 89 -0.43 2.00 -1.82
CA MET A 89 -0.99 2.52 -3.08
C MET A 89 -0.78 1.53 -4.22
N ARG A 90 -1.80 1.41 -5.07
CA ARG A 90 -1.74 0.77 -6.38
C ARG A 90 -1.78 1.85 -7.44
N LEU A 91 -0.74 1.93 -8.26
CA LEU A 91 -0.64 2.81 -9.43
C LEU A 91 -0.83 1.98 -10.69
N MET A 92 -1.70 2.42 -11.58
CA MET A 92 -1.87 1.90 -12.93
C MET A 92 -1.79 3.06 -13.91
N VAL A 93 -1.11 2.88 -15.03
CA VAL A 93 -1.04 3.86 -16.12
C VAL A 93 -1.54 3.23 -17.40
N GLU A 94 -2.09 4.03 -18.31
CA GLU A 94 -2.59 3.53 -19.59
C GLU A 94 -1.49 3.30 -20.62
N ARG A 95 -0.36 4.00 -20.50
CA ARG A 95 0.77 3.87 -21.43
C ARG A 95 2.11 3.88 -20.70
N LEU A 96 3.03 3.03 -21.15
CA LEU A 96 4.45 3.14 -20.82
C LEU A 96 5.24 3.68 -22.02
N PRO A 97 6.31 4.46 -21.81
CA PRO A 97 7.28 4.77 -22.84
C PRO A 97 7.98 3.47 -23.28
N GLY A 98 7.89 3.13 -24.57
CA GLY A 98 8.33 1.82 -25.08
C GLY A 98 7.19 0.79 -24.99
N GLU A 99 7.03 0.00 -26.05
CA GLU A 99 5.84 -0.78 -26.43
C GLU A 99 5.50 -1.96 -25.49
N SER A 100 5.32 -1.69 -24.20
CA SER A 100 4.99 -2.68 -23.18
C SER A 100 3.63 -2.41 -22.55
N ASP A 101 2.89 -3.50 -22.30
CA ASP A 101 1.62 -3.47 -21.58
C ASP A 101 1.86 -3.05 -20.11
N PRO A 102 1.29 -1.93 -19.64
CA PRO A 102 1.54 -1.41 -18.30
C PRO A 102 1.01 -2.34 -17.23
N LYS A 103 1.92 -2.87 -16.40
CA LYS A 103 1.53 -3.62 -15.20
C LYS A 103 1.34 -2.69 -14.01
N PRO A 104 0.31 -2.90 -13.16
CA PRO A 104 0.14 -2.13 -11.94
C PRO A 104 1.37 -2.22 -11.04
N VAL A 105 1.76 -1.08 -10.44
CA VAL A 105 2.86 -0.97 -9.50
C VAL A 105 2.33 -0.69 -8.10
N TRP A 106 2.96 -1.33 -7.10
CA TRP A 106 2.66 -1.10 -5.69
C TRP A 106 3.69 -0.19 -5.03
N LEU A 107 3.20 0.91 -4.46
CA LEU A 107 3.95 1.88 -3.67
C LEU A 107 3.54 1.79 -2.20
N TRP A 108 4.45 2.16 -1.30
CA TRP A 108 4.23 2.14 0.15
C TRP A 108 4.91 3.34 0.78
N CYS A 109 4.17 4.02 1.67
CA CYS A 109 4.65 5.20 2.39
C CYS A 109 4.31 5.06 3.86
N SER A 110 5.24 5.45 4.74
CA SER A 110 5.07 5.36 6.20
C SER A 110 4.13 6.41 6.81
N ALA A 111 3.37 7.12 5.99
CA ALA A 111 2.33 8.03 6.43
C ALA A 111 1.02 7.24 6.56
N PRO A 112 0.39 7.16 7.75
CA PRO A 112 -0.76 6.29 7.99
C PRO A 112 -2.09 6.81 7.42
N SER A 113 -2.17 8.09 7.03
CA SER A 113 -3.40 8.76 6.61
C SER A 113 -3.09 9.77 5.53
N ALA A 114 -2.83 9.29 4.32
CA ALA A 114 -2.49 10.13 3.19
C ALA A 114 -3.73 10.83 2.61
N ALA A 115 -3.65 12.14 2.43
CA ALA A 115 -4.61 12.89 1.62
C ALA A 115 -4.36 12.66 0.12
N SER A 116 -5.37 12.90 -0.72
CA SER A 116 -5.25 12.73 -2.18
C SER A 116 -4.07 13.48 -2.79
N ALA A 117 -3.78 14.70 -2.32
CA ALA A 117 -2.64 15.48 -2.81
C ALA A 117 -1.27 14.85 -2.45
N GLU A 118 -1.18 14.10 -1.34
CA GLU A 118 0.04 13.36 -0.97
C GLU A 118 0.21 12.12 -1.83
N VAL A 119 -0.87 11.35 -2.00
CA VAL A 119 -0.97 10.21 -2.92
C VAL A 119 -0.50 10.63 -4.31
N ASP A 120 -0.98 11.78 -4.80
CA ASP A 120 -0.60 12.29 -6.12
C ASP A 120 0.89 12.63 -6.24
N ARG A 121 1.43 13.35 -5.25
CA ARG A 121 2.85 13.70 -5.23
C ARG A 121 3.74 12.45 -5.20
N TRP A 122 3.36 11.42 -4.45
CA TRP A 122 4.18 10.21 -4.32
C TRP A 122 4.26 9.41 -5.60
N TRP A 123 3.15 9.18 -6.32
CA TRP A 123 3.22 8.45 -7.58
C TRP A 123 3.96 9.25 -8.65
N GLN A 124 3.79 10.58 -8.69
CA GLN A 124 4.54 11.43 -9.62
C GLN A 124 6.04 11.39 -9.37
N SER A 125 6.45 11.45 -8.09
CA SER A 125 7.85 11.32 -7.69
C SER A 125 8.42 9.96 -8.10
N PHE A 126 7.62 8.90 -7.95
CA PHE A 126 8.00 7.55 -8.39
C PHE A 126 8.21 7.49 -9.91
N LEU A 127 7.27 7.96 -10.72
CA LEU A 127 7.40 7.93 -12.19
C LEU A 127 8.57 8.79 -12.67
N ARG A 128 8.81 9.95 -12.04
CA ARG A 128 9.97 10.78 -12.35
C ARG A 128 11.28 10.04 -12.10
N ARG A 129 11.38 9.31 -10.99
CA ARG A 129 12.54 8.47 -10.69
C ARG A 129 12.66 7.30 -11.68
N PHE A 130 11.55 6.65 -11.99
CA PHE A 130 11.51 5.56 -12.96
C PHE A 130 12.03 6.01 -14.32
N ASP A 131 11.60 7.17 -14.81
CA ASP A 131 12.14 7.76 -16.03
C ASP A 131 13.66 7.94 -15.94
N LEU A 132 14.18 8.52 -14.86
CA LEU A 132 15.64 8.71 -14.71
C LEU A 132 16.42 7.39 -14.74
N GLU A 133 15.87 6.32 -14.19
CA GLU A 133 16.49 4.99 -14.17
C GLU A 133 16.43 4.30 -15.56
N HIS A 134 15.48 4.67 -16.43
CA HIS A 134 15.21 3.99 -17.70
C HIS A 134 15.38 4.88 -18.95
N THR A 135 15.88 6.12 -18.81
CA THR A 135 16.17 7.05 -19.94
C THR A 135 17.65 7.01 -20.37
N PHE A 136 18.50 6.20 -19.74
CA PHE A 136 19.90 5.98 -20.15
C PHE A 136 20.14 4.64 -20.87
N GLY A 137 19.09 4.05 -21.47
CA GLY A 137 19.16 2.81 -22.25
C GLY A 137 19.24 3.07 -23.75
#